data_AF-A0A212CQF1-F1
#
_entry.id   AF-A0A212CQF1-F1
#
_cell.length_a   1.000
_cell.length_b   1.000
_cell.length_c   1.000
_cell.angle_alpha   90.00
_cell.angle_beta   90.00
_cell.angle_gamma   90.00
#
_symmetry.space_group_name_H-M   'P 1'
#
loop_
_entity.id
_entity.type
_entity.pdbx_description
1 polymer ?
#
loop_
_entity_poly.entity_id
_entity_poly.type
_entity_poly.pdbx_seq_one_letter_code
_entity_poly.pdbx_strand_id
1 'polypeptide(L)'
;HLDPFGTSVNYLDSAFRNIRNLGIVSVTSTDISSLYAKAQHVARRHYGCNIVRTEYYKELAARIVVAAVARAAARCNKGIEVLFAVALEHFVLVVVRVLRGPTSADETAKKIQYLIHCQWCEERIFQKDGNMV
;
A
#
# COMPACT_ATOMS: atom_id res chain seq x y z
N HIS A 1 8.61 13.06 -5.92
CA HIS A 1 7.14 13.02 -5.93
C HIS A 1 6.71 12.27 -7.18
N LEU A 2 5.80 11.30 -7.05
CA LEU A 2 5.27 10.49 -8.15
C LEU A 2 3.78 10.80 -8.29
N ASP A 3 3.39 11.39 -9.41
CA ASP A 3 1.99 11.75 -9.70
C ASP A 3 1.60 11.36 -11.13
N PRO A 4 1.47 10.05 -11.42
CA PRO A 4 1.07 9.58 -12.73
C PRO A 4 -0.45 9.57 -12.89
N PHE A 5 -0.88 9.58 -14.16
CA PHE A 5 -2.26 9.20 -14.49
C PHE A 5 -2.44 7.68 -14.28
N GLY A 6 -3.34 7.31 -13.37
CA GLY A 6 -3.66 5.94 -13.01
C GLY A 6 -2.84 5.43 -11.81
N THR A 7 -2.20 4.28 -11.98
CA THR A 7 -1.47 3.61 -10.89
C THR A 7 -0.03 4.10 -10.77
N SER A 8 0.45 4.28 -9.54
CA SER A 8 1.85 4.62 -9.28
C SER A 8 2.78 3.42 -9.17
N VAL A 9 2.24 2.20 -9.14
CA VAL A 9 2.99 0.96 -8.84
C VAL A 9 4.18 0.77 -9.78
N ASN A 10 4.00 1.08 -11.07
CA ASN A 10 5.02 0.90 -12.11
C ASN A 10 6.31 1.71 -11.88
N TYR A 11 6.24 2.75 -11.05
CA TYR A 11 7.35 3.67 -10.79
C TYR A 11 8.02 3.45 -9.42
N LEU A 12 7.40 2.65 -8.54
CA LEU A 12 7.83 2.52 -7.15
C LEU A 12 9.25 1.94 -7.04
N ASP A 13 9.56 0.87 -7.77
CA ASP A 13 10.89 0.23 -7.70
C ASP A 13 12.02 1.20 -8.06
N SER A 14 11.85 1.97 -9.13
CA SER A 14 12.82 2.97 -9.54
C SER A 14 12.97 4.08 -8.51
N ALA A 15 11.86 4.53 -7.90
CA ALA A 15 11.90 5.54 -6.85
C ALA A 15 12.66 5.05 -5.61
N PHE A 16 12.45 3.80 -5.19
CA PHE A 16 13.10 3.25 -4.01
C PHE A 16 14.55 2.80 -4.21
N ARG A 17 15.01 2.54 -5.44
CA ARG A 17 16.43 2.23 -5.69
C ARG A 17 17.35 3.39 -5.28
N ASN A 18 17.03 4.61 -5.71
CA ASN A 18 17.93 5.77 -5.62
C ASN A 18 17.64 6.72 -4.44
N ILE A 19 16.50 6.56 -3.76
CA ILE A 19 16.16 7.43 -2.63
C ILE A 19 17.15 7.24 -1.47
N ARG A 20 17.66 8.37 -0.95
CA ARG A 20 18.57 8.42 0.21
C ARG A 20 17.85 8.06 1.51
N ASN A 21 18.63 7.65 2.53
CA ASN A 21 18.11 7.47 3.89
C ASN A 21 17.45 8.76 4.38
N LEU A 22 16.33 8.63 5.11
CA LEU A 22 15.48 9.74 5.57
C LEU A 22 14.86 10.59 4.43
N GLY A 23 15.03 10.18 3.18
CA GLY A 23 14.38 10.81 2.04
C GLY A 23 12.86 10.66 2.12
N ILE A 24 12.14 11.62 1.54
CA ILE A 24 10.67 11.61 1.51
C ILE A 24 10.22 11.17 0.12
N VAL A 25 9.33 10.19 0.07
CA VAL A 25 8.64 9.77 -1.15
C VAL A 25 7.17 10.11 -0.99
N SER A 26 6.65 10.91 -1.91
CA SER A 26 5.23 11.21 -2.04
C SER A 26 4.70 10.56 -3.30
N VAL A 27 3.59 9.85 -3.18
CA VAL A 27 3.00 8.99 -4.21
C VAL A 27 1.51 9.28 -4.31
N THR A 28 1.06 9.69 -5.50
CA THR A 28 -0.35 9.82 -5.85
C THR A 28 -0.77 8.63 -6.73
N SER A 29 -1.95 8.07 -6.50
CA SER A 29 -2.61 7.11 -7.40
C SER A 29 -4.02 7.60 -7.71
N THR A 30 -4.34 7.73 -8.98
CA THR A 30 -5.68 8.11 -9.47
C THR A 30 -6.46 6.93 -10.04
N ASP A 31 -5.93 5.71 -9.93
CA ASP A 31 -6.61 4.45 -10.26
C ASP A 31 -7.69 4.08 -9.21
N ILE A 32 -8.70 4.94 -9.10
CA ILE A 32 -9.79 4.82 -8.14
C ILE A 32 -10.68 3.61 -8.46
N SER A 33 -10.82 3.25 -9.73
CA SER A 33 -11.60 2.07 -10.13
C SER A 33 -11.03 0.78 -9.52
N SER A 34 -9.70 0.62 -9.53
CA SER A 34 -9.10 -0.52 -8.84
C SER A 34 -9.17 -0.32 -7.32
N LEU A 35 -8.73 0.83 -6.79
CA LEU A 35 -8.60 1.04 -5.34
C LEU A 35 -9.95 1.00 -4.58
N TYR A 36 -11.06 1.40 -5.21
CA TYR A 36 -12.40 1.43 -4.60
C TYR A 36 -13.25 0.21 -4.99
N ALA A 37 -12.59 -0.91 -5.30
CA ALA A 37 -13.22 -2.22 -5.55
C ALA A 37 -14.21 -2.26 -6.73
N LYS A 38 -14.09 -1.36 -7.72
CA LYS A 38 -14.87 -1.44 -8.97
C LYS A 38 -14.24 -2.40 -9.97
N ALA A 39 -12.91 -2.49 -10.00
CA ALA A 39 -12.14 -3.33 -10.92
C ALA A 39 -11.16 -4.24 -10.17
N GLN A 40 -11.67 -5.29 -9.51
CA GLN A 40 -10.89 -6.19 -8.66
C GLN A 40 -9.70 -6.86 -9.37
N HIS A 41 -9.85 -7.23 -10.64
CA HIS A 41 -8.78 -7.83 -11.43
C HIS A 41 -7.60 -6.85 -11.66
N VAL A 42 -7.87 -5.54 -11.72
CA VAL A 42 -6.83 -4.50 -11.79
C VAL A 42 -6.15 -4.35 -10.43
N ALA A 43 -6.93 -4.32 -9.34
CA ALA A 43 -6.38 -4.23 -7.98
C ALA A 43 -5.47 -5.41 -7.65
N ARG A 44 -5.83 -6.62 -8.10
CA ARG A 44 -5.00 -7.82 -7.97
C ARG A 44 -3.70 -7.71 -8.77
N ARG A 45 -3.74 -7.19 -10.00
CA ARG A 45 -2.54 -7.04 -10.85
C ARG A 45 -1.59 -5.95 -10.35
N HIS A 46 -2.11 -4.79 -9.98
CA HIS A 46 -1.27 -3.65 -9.58
C HIS A 46 -0.88 -3.72 -8.10
N TYR A 47 -1.81 -4.06 -7.22
CA TYR A 47 -1.59 -3.98 -5.78
C TYR A 47 -1.52 -5.35 -5.10
N GLY A 48 -1.71 -6.47 -5.82
CA GLY A 48 -1.60 -7.80 -5.23
C GLY A 48 -2.57 -8.03 -4.08
N CYS A 49 -3.75 -7.41 -4.11
CA CYS A 49 -4.75 -7.52 -3.06
C CYS A 49 -6.10 -7.96 -3.64
N ASN A 50 -6.92 -8.57 -2.78
CA ASN A 50 -8.33 -8.79 -3.06
C ASN A 50 -9.15 -7.84 -2.18
N ILE A 51 -10.09 -7.15 -2.79
CA ILE A 51 -10.84 -6.08 -2.13
C ILE A 51 -12.32 -6.28 -2.37
N VAL A 52 -13.07 -6.09 -1.29
CA VAL A 52 -14.52 -6.02 -1.31
C VAL A 52 -14.92 -4.59 -0.99
N ARG A 53 -16.04 -4.14 -1.56
CA ARG A 53 -16.55 -2.79 -1.27
C ARG A 53 -17.16 -2.81 0.14
N THR A 54 -16.50 -2.11 1.06
CA THR A 54 -16.94 -1.91 2.45
C THR A 54 -17.26 -0.44 2.68
N GLU A 55 -17.82 -0.09 3.83
CA GLU A 55 -18.03 1.31 4.25
C GLU A 55 -16.70 2.10 4.37
N TYR A 56 -15.61 1.42 4.74
CA TYR A 56 -14.28 2.00 4.96
C TYR A 56 -13.35 1.85 3.75
N TYR A 57 -13.91 1.69 2.55
CA TYR A 57 -13.14 1.46 1.32
C TYR A 57 -12.09 2.54 1.03
N LYS A 58 -12.32 3.80 1.44
CA LYS A 58 -11.35 4.89 1.29
C LYS A 58 -10.10 4.65 2.14
N GLU A 59 -10.28 4.23 3.39
CA GLU A 59 -9.16 3.86 4.26
C GLU A 59 -8.45 2.62 3.71
N LEU A 60 -9.21 1.62 3.27
CA LEU A 60 -8.65 0.40 2.67
C LEU A 60 -7.79 0.73 1.44
N ALA A 61 -8.25 1.63 0.57
CA ALA A 61 -7.50 2.13 -0.57
C ALA A 61 -6.18 2.79 -0.16
N ALA A 62 -6.18 3.64 0.86
CA ALA A 62 -4.96 4.25 1.40
C ALA A 62 -3.98 3.17 1.90
N ARG A 63 -4.46 2.19 2.67
CA ARG A 63 -3.65 1.08 3.18
C ARG A 63 -3.08 0.20 2.07
N ILE A 64 -3.82 -0.01 0.99
CA ILE A 64 -3.36 -0.77 -0.19
C ILE A 64 -2.19 -0.07 -0.87
N VAL A 65 -2.29 1.25 -1.06
CA VAL A 65 -1.19 2.05 -1.62
C VAL A 65 0.02 2.03 -0.68
N VAL A 66 -0.19 2.21 0.64
CA VAL A 66 0.88 2.08 1.64
C VAL A 66 1.55 0.70 1.58
N ALA A 67 0.80 -0.39 1.46
CA ALA A 67 1.33 -1.75 1.37
C ALA A 67 2.11 -1.99 0.06
N ALA A 68 1.72 -1.36 -1.05
CA ALA A 68 2.49 -1.42 -2.30
C ALA A 68 3.81 -0.64 -2.18
N VAL A 69 3.77 0.56 -1.59
CA VAL A 69 4.95 1.40 -1.30
C VAL A 69 5.91 0.66 -0.36
N ALA A 70 5.41 0.05 0.72
CA ALA A 70 6.18 -0.73 1.68
C ALA A 70 6.88 -1.93 1.00
N ARG A 71 6.16 -2.71 0.19
CA ARG A 71 6.76 -3.85 -0.54
C ARG A 71 7.82 -3.42 -1.55
N ALA A 72 7.63 -2.31 -2.24
CA ALA A 72 8.63 -1.77 -3.16
C ALA A 72 9.89 -1.27 -2.44
N ALA A 73 9.73 -0.60 -1.30
CA ALA A 73 10.84 -0.20 -0.45
C ALA A 73 11.62 -1.44 0.05
N ALA A 74 10.91 -2.47 0.50
CA ALA A 74 11.51 -3.67 1.07
C ALA A 74 12.39 -4.42 0.06
N ARG A 75 11.99 -4.50 -1.22
CA ARG A 75 12.83 -5.06 -2.31
C ARG A 75 14.17 -4.35 -2.46
N CYS A 76 14.30 -3.12 -1.96
CA CYS A 76 15.50 -2.31 -2.01
C CYS A 76 16.24 -2.24 -0.66
N ASN A 77 15.97 -3.15 0.28
CA ASN A 77 16.48 -3.14 1.67
C ASN A 77 16.20 -1.81 2.39
N LYS A 78 14.98 -1.29 2.23
CA LYS A 78 14.50 -0.07 2.86
C LYS A 78 13.15 -0.30 3.54
N GLY A 79 13.00 0.23 4.74
CA GLY A 79 11.72 0.39 5.41
C GLY A 79 11.07 1.73 5.11
N ILE A 80 9.84 1.90 5.59
CA ILE A 80 9.10 3.17 5.51
C ILE A 80 8.49 3.58 6.86
N GLU A 81 8.41 4.88 7.06
CA GLU A 81 7.60 5.53 8.10
C GLU A 81 6.52 6.34 7.39
N VAL A 82 5.25 6.06 7.66
CA VAL A 82 4.12 6.78 7.05
C VAL A 82 3.98 8.14 7.74
N LEU A 83 4.19 9.22 6.98
CA LEU A 83 4.02 10.59 7.49
C LEU A 83 2.59 11.09 7.30
N PHE A 84 2.00 10.74 6.16
CA PHE A 84 0.68 11.19 5.78
C PHE A 84 0.06 10.24 4.76
N ALA A 85 -1.24 9.96 4.89
CA ALA A 85 -2.02 9.22 3.90
C ALA A 85 -3.43 9.79 3.83
N VAL A 86 -3.94 10.01 2.62
CA VAL A 86 -5.29 10.52 2.38
C VAL A 86 -5.89 9.84 1.16
N ALA A 87 -7.19 9.51 1.26
CA ALA A 87 -7.98 8.98 0.17
C ALA A 87 -9.19 9.89 -0.07
N LEU A 88 -9.20 10.54 -1.23
CA LEU A 88 -10.26 11.42 -1.70
C LEU A 88 -10.92 10.83 -2.94
N GLU A 89 -12.04 11.42 -3.35
CA GLU A 89 -12.89 10.90 -4.43
C GLU A 89 -12.15 10.55 -5.72
N HIS A 90 -11.10 11.30 -6.06
CA HIS A 90 -10.38 11.16 -7.33
C HIS A 90 -8.94 10.66 -7.19
N PHE A 91 -8.39 10.60 -5.98
CA PHE A 91 -7.01 10.14 -5.78
C PHE A 91 -6.74 9.64 -4.37
N VAL A 92 -5.68 8.83 -4.27
CA VAL A 92 -5.04 8.45 -3.01
C VAL A 92 -3.63 9.00 -3.00
N LEU A 93 -3.27 9.72 -1.94
CA LEU A 93 -1.93 10.27 -1.73
C LEU A 93 -1.32 9.66 -0.47
N VAL A 94 -0.09 9.17 -0.61
CA VAL A 94 0.70 8.60 0.48
C VAL A 94 2.06 9.28 0.49
N VAL A 95 2.49 9.74 1.67
CA VAL A 95 3.80 10.35 1.90
C VAL A 95 4.53 9.57 2.97
N VAL A 96 5.72 9.09 2.64
CA VAL A 96 6.55 8.26 3.52
C VAL A 96 7.95 8.82 3.66
N ARG A 97 8.55 8.63 4.83
CA ARG A 97 9.99 8.76 5.04
C ARG A 97 10.64 7.39 4.89
N VAL A 98 11.78 7.35 4.23
CA VAL A 98 12.54 6.13 3.98
C VAL A 98 13.52 5.85 5.11
N LEU A 99 13.56 4.61 5.56
CA LEU A 99 14.52 4.11 6.54
C LEU A 99 15.43 3.08 5.87
N ARG A 100 16.74 3.35 5.78
CA ARG A 100 17.69 2.45 5.12
C ARG A 100 18.10 1.29 6.02
N GLY A 101 18.09 0.08 5.48
CA GLY A 101 18.65 -1.10 6.11
C GLY A 101 17.70 -2.31 6.03
N PRO A 102 18.25 -3.53 5.99
CA PRO A 102 17.45 -4.76 5.93
C PRO A 102 16.54 -4.90 7.15
N THR A 103 17.02 -4.60 8.36
CA THR A 103 16.19 -4.63 9.57
C THR A 103 14.96 -3.72 9.46
N SER A 104 15.12 -2.49 8.97
CA SER A 104 13.99 -1.59 8.75
C SER A 104 13.03 -2.11 7.67
N ALA A 105 13.55 -2.78 6.64
CA ALA A 105 12.73 -3.42 5.60
C ALA A 105 11.89 -4.56 6.18
N ASP A 106 12.50 -5.44 6.98
CA ASP A 106 11.83 -6.57 7.62
C ASP A 106 10.74 -6.11 8.58
N GLU A 107 11.05 -5.13 9.45
CA GLU A 107 10.08 -4.55 10.38
C GLU A 107 8.93 -3.82 9.67
N THR A 108 9.18 -3.27 8.49
CA THR A 108 8.14 -2.67 7.66
C THR A 108 7.27 -3.75 7.01
N ALA A 109 7.88 -4.82 6.49
CA ALA A 109 7.17 -5.91 5.84
C ALA A 109 6.25 -6.67 6.82
N LYS A 110 6.70 -6.90 8.07
CA LYS A 110 5.91 -7.52 9.14
C LYS A 110 4.62 -6.78 9.49
N LYS A 111 4.54 -5.46 9.23
CA LYS A 111 3.35 -4.65 9.49
C LYS A 111 2.24 -4.84 8.45
N ILE A 112 2.53 -5.49 7.33
CA ILE A 112 1.55 -5.74 6.28
C ILE A 112 0.76 -6.99 6.64
N GLN A 113 -0.54 -6.83 6.87
CA GLN A 113 -1.43 -7.92 7.25
C GLN A 113 -2.69 -7.93 6.37
N TYR A 114 -3.29 -9.10 6.20
CA TYR A 114 -4.59 -9.24 5.54
C TYR A 114 -5.72 -8.96 6.53
N LEU A 115 -6.74 -8.24 6.06
CA LEU A 115 -7.97 -8.01 6.80
C LEU A 115 -9.05 -8.94 6.22
N ILE A 116 -9.66 -9.75 7.07
CA ILE A 116 -10.84 -10.54 6.76
C ILE A 116 -12.05 -9.73 7.25
N HIS A 117 -13.03 -9.54 6.36
CA HIS A 117 -14.25 -8.81 6.65
C HIS A 117 -15.47 -9.65 6.32
N CYS A 118 -16.36 -9.81 7.29
CA CYS A 118 -17.66 -10.44 7.08
C CYS A 118 -18.64 -9.41 6.53
N GLN A 119 -19.15 -9.60 5.30
CA GLN A 119 -20.13 -8.67 4.71
C GLN A 119 -21.53 -8.77 5.34
N TRP A 120 -21.77 -9.75 6.23
CA TRP A 120 -23.07 -9.94 6.88
C TRP A 120 -23.15 -9.24 8.24
N CYS A 121 -22.16 -9.45 9.11
CA CYS A 121 -22.13 -8.87 10.46
C CYS A 121 -21.10 -7.76 10.64
N GLU A 122 -20.39 -7.38 9.57
CA GLU A 122 -19.37 -6.32 9.52
C GLU A 122 -18.12 -6.55 10.38
N GLU A 123 -18.03 -7.70 11.06
CA GLU A 123 -16.88 -8.11 11.86
C GLU A 123 -15.58 -8.09 11.03
N ARG A 124 -14.50 -7.66 11.68
CA ARG A 124 -13.19 -7.42 11.06
C ARG A 124 -12.09 -8.05 11.89
N ILE A 125 -11.41 -9.03 11.32
CA ILE A 125 -10.27 -9.68 11.96
C ILE A 125 -9.04 -9.60 11.07
N PHE A 126 -7.89 -9.30 11.67
CA PHE A 126 -6.62 -9.51 10.97
C PHE A 126 -6.37 -11.00 10.84
N GLN A 127 -6.03 -11.44 9.62
CA GLN A 127 -5.60 -12.81 9.39
C GLN A 127 -4.36 -13.05 10.25
N LYS A 128 -4.45 -14.00 11.17
CA LYS A 128 -3.29 -14.46 11.93
C LYS A 128 -2.32 -15.09 10.95
N ASP A 129 -1.02 -14.87 11.15
CA ASP A 129 0.01 -15.60 10.45
C ASP A 129 -0.17 -17.08 10.78
N GLY A 130 -0.85 -17.81 9.91
CA GLY A 130 -0.85 -19.27 9.96
C GLY A 130 0.57 -19.71 9.68
N ASN A 131 1.08 -20.67 10.45
CA ASN A 131 2.30 -21.39 10.09
C ASN A 131 2.13 -21.92 8.67
N MET A 132 2.63 -21.18 7.67
CA MET A 132 2.98 -21.72 6.37
C MET A 132 4.36 -22.34 6.52
N VAL A 133 4.37 -23.51 7.16
CA VAL A 133 5.31 -24.57 6.80
C VAL A 133 4.68 -25.32 5.64
#